data_AF-A0AAW1TQA3-F1
#
_entry.id   AF-A0AAW1TQA3-F1
#
_cell.length_a   1.000
_cell.length_b   1.000
_cell.length_c   1.000
_cell.angle_alpha   90.00
_cell.angle_beta   90.00
_cell.angle_gamma   90.00
#
_symmetry.space_group_name_H-M   'P 1'
#
loop_
_entity.id
_entity.type
_entity.pdbx_description
1 polymer ?
#
loop_
_entity_poly.entity_id
_entity_poly.type
_entity_poly.pdbx_seq_one_letter_code
_entity_poly.pdbx_strand_id
1 'polypeptide(L)'
;MVAGTYAHIFHMTKILNSTEVNVSISNISNSGMQEGGSELHSWLPIVLIISGAFFCHMGIRVLPWILTGEIFPNETRAIASGVAATSFYIFGFICNKTFLSLVSAITLPGTFWFYCSMSVIGLIVLYFVLPETEGKSLQDITDHFAGKLKLGNDVYKRSQSNSGANNLAFDNGFYKSSKIESRL
;
A
#
# COMPACT_ATOMS: atom_id res chain seq x y z
N MET A 1 -34.84 38.27 37.73
CA MET A 1 -35.72 37.50 36.81
C MET A 1 -34.94 36.52 35.92
N VAL A 2 -33.67 36.78 35.57
CA VAL A 2 -32.88 35.95 34.63
C VAL A 2 -32.17 34.74 35.29
N ALA A 3 -31.77 34.81 36.57
CA ALA A 3 -31.07 33.71 37.25
C ALA A 3 -31.94 32.46 37.52
N GLY A 4 -33.25 32.62 37.73
CA GLY A 4 -34.17 31.51 37.98
C GLY A 4 -34.46 30.67 36.73
N THR A 5 -34.47 31.30 35.56
CA THR A 5 -34.72 30.62 34.28
C THR A 5 -33.58 29.65 33.94
N TYR A 6 -32.32 30.02 34.20
CA TYR A 6 -31.18 29.13 33.96
C TYR A 6 -31.14 27.93 34.91
N ALA A 7 -31.56 28.09 36.16
CA ALA A 7 -31.67 26.99 37.11
C ALA A 7 -32.71 25.94 36.66
N HIS A 8 -33.84 26.41 36.12
CA HIS A 8 -34.90 25.51 35.62
C HIS A 8 -34.48 24.77 34.35
N ILE A 9 -33.76 25.45 33.43
CA ILE A 9 -33.21 24.83 32.22
C ILE A 9 -32.15 23.78 32.59
N PHE A 10 -31.26 24.07 33.53
CA PHE A 10 -30.22 23.10 33.94
C PHE A 10 -30.81 21.87 34.64
N HIS A 11 -31.89 22.03 35.42
CA HIS A 11 -32.60 20.93 36.06
C HIS A 11 -33.36 20.06 35.04
N MET A 12 -34.01 20.68 34.05
CA MET A 12 -34.70 19.97 32.96
C MET A 12 -33.73 19.15 32.10
N THR A 13 -32.55 19.69 31.76
CA THR A 13 -31.52 18.95 31.01
C THR A 13 -30.98 17.75 31.78
N LYS A 14 -30.82 17.84 33.11
CA LYS A 14 -30.39 16.69 33.93
C LYS A 14 -31.45 15.58 34.01
N ILE A 15 -32.72 15.95 34.10
CA ILE A 15 -33.82 14.97 34.14
C ILE A 15 -33.91 14.23 32.81
N LEU A 16 -33.88 14.94 31.69
CA LEU A 16 -33.93 14.34 30.35
C LEU A 16 -32.75 13.40 30.10
N ASN A 17 -31.52 13.83 30.44
CA ASN A 17 -30.33 12.99 30.29
C ASN A 17 -30.36 11.75 31.21
N SER A 18 -31.02 11.82 32.37
CA SER A 18 -31.16 10.66 33.26
C SER A 18 -32.22 9.67 32.77
N THR A 19 -33.35 10.17 32.24
CA THR A 19 -34.44 9.31 31.76
C THR A 19 -34.11 8.63 30.43
N GLU A 20 -33.45 9.32 29.49
CA GLU A 20 -33.04 8.71 28.21
C GLU A 20 -31.93 7.68 28.40
N VAL A 21 -30.98 7.94 29.31
CA VAL A 21 -29.93 6.97 29.64
C VAL A 21 -30.53 5.75 30.34
N ASN A 22 -31.45 5.92 31.30
CA ASN A 22 -32.05 4.79 32.00
C ASN A 22 -32.95 3.92 31.09
N VAL A 23 -33.73 4.53 30.19
CA VAL A 23 -34.58 3.80 29.23
C VAL A 23 -33.74 3.08 28.16
N SER A 24 -32.62 3.67 27.76
CA SER A 24 -31.68 3.02 26.82
C SER A 24 -30.98 1.82 27.48
N ILE A 25 -30.57 1.94 28.74
CA ILE A 25 -29.93 0.86 29.50
C ILE A 25 -30.89 -0.31 29.75
N SER A 26 -32.18 -0.05 30.02
CA SER A 26 -33.20 -1.10 30.20
C SER A 26 -33.61 -1.82 28.91
N ASN A 27 -33.49 -1.16 27.76
CA ASN A 27 -33.76 -1.80 26.46
C ASN A 27 -32.56 -2.63 25.99
N ILE A 28 -31.33 -2.18 26.26
CA ILE A 28 -30.08 -2.91 25.97
C ILE A 28 -29.97 -4.19 26.80
N SER A 29 -30.43 -4.19 28.06
CA SER A 29 -30.41 -5.39 28.90
C SER A 29 -31.35 -6.51 28.44
N ASN A 30 -32.33 -6.20 27.58
CA ASN A 30 -33.36 -7.15 27.14
C ASN A 30 -33.21 -7.62 25.67
N SER A 31 -32.26 -7.09 24.89
CA SER A 31 -32.21 -7.31 23.44
C SER A 31 -30.94 -7.98 22.88
N GLY A 32 -30.16 -8.73 23.67
CA GLY A 32 -28.89 -9.26 23.17
C GLY A 32 -28.39 -10.61 23.69
N MET A 33 -29.18 -11.38 24.45
CA MET A 33 -28.84 -12.77 24.71
C MET A 33 -29.40 -13.67 23.60
N GLN A 34 -28.47 -14.28 22.83
CA GLN A 34 -28.55 -15.43 21.89
C GLN A 34 -27.99 -15.01 20.52
N GLU A 35 -26.83 -15.48 20.03
CA GLU A 35 -26.28 -16.84 19.94
C GLU A 35 -24.80 -16.88 20.43
N GLY A 36 -24.30 -17.89 21.14
CA GLY A 36 -24.21 -19.28 20.72
C GLY A 36 -22.79 -19.60 20.24
N GLY A 37 -21.81 -19.70 21.15
CA GLY A 37 -20.45 -20.15 20.80
C GLY A 37 -19.39 -19.84 21.85
N SER A 38 -19.36 -20.66 22.92
CA SER A 38 -18.28 -20.83 23.93
C SER A 38 -17.74 -19.58 24.65
N GLU A 39 -17.19 -19.80 25.84
CA GLU A 39 -16.43 -18.85 26.66
C GLU A 39 -15.18 -18.32 25.89
N LEU A 40 -15.39 -17.55 24.83
CA LEU A 40 -14.34 -16.91 24.06
C LEU A 40 -14.09 -15.55 24.67
N HIS A 41 -13.02 -15.50 25.47
CA HIS A 41 -12.50 -14.31 26.11
C HIS A 41 -12.76 -13.01 25.31
N SER A 42 -13.34 -11.99 25.95
CA SER A 42 -13.72 -10.71 25.33
C SER A 42 -12.58 -9.97 24.59
N TRP A 43 -11.32 -10.36 24.80
CA TRP A 43 -10.17 -9.82 24.07
C TRP A 43 -10.02 -10.37 22.64
N LEU A 44 -10.62 -11.54 22.35
CA LEU A 44 -10.52 -12.22 21.06
C LEU A 44 -11.08 -11.41 19.87
N PRO A 45 -12.32 -10.85 19.93
CA PRO A 45 -12.84 -10.03 18.83
C PRO A 45 -12.03 -8.75 18.59
N ILE A 46 -11.46 -8.16 19.65
CA ILE A 46 -10.61 -6.96 19.55
C ILE A 46 -9.30 -7.28 18.82
N VAL A 47 -8.65 -8.39 19.19
CA VAL A 47 -7.42 -8.85 18.51
C VAL A 47 -7.69 -9.23 17.06
N LEU A 48 -8.85 -9.83 16.76
CA LEU A 48 -9.25 -10.14 15.39
C LEU A 48 -9.45 -8.89 14.52
N ILE A 49 -10.10 -7.85 15.06
CA ILE A 49 -10.29 -6.59 14.32
C ILE A 49 -8.95 -5.87 14.09
N ILE A 50 -8.10 -5.81 15.12
CA ILE A 50 -6.79 -5.14 15.03
C ILE A 50 -5.88 -5.90 14.05
N SER A 51 -5.82 -7.23 14.13
CA SER A 51 -5.03 -8.04 13.20
C SER A 51 -5.58 -7.95 11.78
N GLY A 52 -6.89 -8.02 11.58
CA GLY A 52 -7.53 -7.85 10.28
C GLY A 52 -7.22 -6.48 9.66
N ALA A 53 -7.29 -5.41 10.45
CA ALA A 53 -6.90 -4.07 10.02
C ALA A 53 -5.42 -4.03 9.61
N PHE A 54 -4.53 -4.65 10.37
CA PHE A 54 -3.10 -4.71 10.08
C PHE A 54 -2.81 -5.43 8.76
N PHE A 55 -3.38 -6.63 8.55
CA PHE A 55 -3.21 -7.40 7.31
C PHE A 55 -3.79 -6.66 6.09
N CYS A 56 -4.94 -6.01 6.24
CA CYS A 56 -5.55 -5.15 5.22
C CYS A 56 -4.60 -4.01 4.79
N HIS A 57 -3.92 -3.38 5.75
CA HIS A 57 -3.01 -2.27 5.46
C HIS A 57 -1.69 -2.75 4.84
N MET A 58 -1.21 -3.94 5.22
CA MET A 58 0.03 -4.51 4.70
C MET A 58 -0.08 -5.02 3.26
N GLY A 59 -1.24 -5.50 2.81
CA GLY A 59 -1.40 -6.00 1.44
C GLY A 59 -1.58 -4.87 0.43
N ILE A 60 -2.77 -4.29 0.41
CA ILE A 60 -3.23 -3.37 -0.65
C ILE A 60 -2.37 -2.11 -0.77
N ARG A 61 -1.83 -1.62 0.34
CA ARG A 61 -1.06 -0.36 0.36
C ARG A 61 0.40 -0.57 0.01
N VAL A 62 0.96 -1.73 0.32
CA VAL A 62 2.39 -2.01 0.12
C VAL A 62 2.65 -2.51 -1.31
N LEU A 63 1.66 -3.14 -1.96
CA LEU A 63 1.76 -3.63 -3.34
C LEU A 63 2.29 -2.57 -4.35
N PRO A 64 1.76 -1.34 -4.43
CA PRO A 64 2.27 -0.32 -5.36
C PRO A 64 3.72 0.13 -5.04
N TRP A 65 4.09 0.12 -3.75
CA TRP A 65 5.44 0.49 -3.31
C TRP A 65 6.46 -0.58 -3.65
N ILE A 66 6.10 -1.86 -3.52
CA ILE A 66 6.95 -2.99 -3.93
C ILE A 66 7.09 -3.01 -5.45
N LEU A 67 6.00 -2.84 -6.18
CA LEU A 67 5.97 -2.84 -7.63
C LEU A 67 6.87 -1.74 -8.22
N THR A 68 6.87 -0.55 -7.62
CA THR A 68 7.83 0.53 -7.92
C THR A 68 9.29 0.07 -7.78
N GLY A 69 9.60 -0.83 -6.84
CA GLY A 69 10.94 -1.40 -6.65
C GLY A 69 11.35 -2.43 -7.72
N GLU A 70 10.40 -3.10 -8.35
CA GLU A 70 10.63 -4.17 -9.33
C GLU A 70 10.71 -3.65 -10.76
N ILE A 71 9.92 -2.62 -11.11
CA ILE A 71 9.84 -2.07 -12.46
C ILE A 71 11.07 -1.21 -12.81
N PHE A 72 11.70 -0.56 -11.82
CA PHE A 72 12.75 0.43 -12.10
C PHE A 72 14.19 -0.12 -11.96
N PRO A 73 15.05 0.10 -12.98
CA PRO A 73 16.47 -0.26 -12.91
C PRO A 73 17.19 0.57 -11.84
N ASN A 74 18.25 0.00 -11.26
CA ASN A 74 18.93 0.54 -10.07
C ASN A 74 19.42 2.00 -10.24
N GLU A 75 19.76 2.41 -11.45
CA GLU A 75 20.33 3.73 -11.75
C GLU A 75 19.29 4.86 -11.74
N THR A 76 18.04 4.61 -12.14
CA THR A 76 16.98 5.63 -12.23
C THR A 76 15.87 5.46 -11.19
N ARG A 77 15.94 4.40 -10.36
CA ARG A 77 14.95 4.05 -9.34
C ARG A 77 14.57 5.20 -8.44
N ALA A 78 15.53 5.98 -7.96
CA ALA A 78 15.28 7.08 -7.02
C ALA A 78 14.46 8.22 -7.64
N ILE A 79 14.71 8.55 -8.91
CA ILE A 79 13.99 9.63 -9.61
C ILE A 79 12.59 9.16 -9.97
N ALA A 80 12.48 7.93 -10.50
CA ALA A 80 11.19 7.35 -10.90
C ALA A 80 10.24 7.15 -9.71
N SER A 81 10.75 6.63 -8.58
CA SER A 81 9.97 6.47 -7.36
C SER A 81 9.55 7.81 -6.75
N GLY A 82 10.41 8.84 -6.84
CA GLY A 82 10.07 10.21 -6.44
C GLY A 82 8.91 10.78 -7.23
N VAL A 83 8.94 10.69 -8.56
CA VAL A 83 7.86 11.16 -9.45
C VAL A 83 6.56 10.40 -9.19
N ALA A 84 6.63 9.08 -9.00
CA ALA A 84 5.47 8.26 -8.66
C ALA A 84 4.86 8.66 -7.32
N ALA A 85 5.69 8.85 -6.28
CA ALA A 85 5.25 9.28 -4.97
C ALA A 85 4.60 10.67 -5.00
N THR A 86 5.23 11.64 -5.67
CA THR A 86 4.67 12.99 -5.82
C THR A 86 3.32 12.95 -6.54
N SER A 87 3.20 12.17 -7.60
CA SER A 87 1.93 12.00 -8.34
C SER A 87 0.84 11.40 -7.45
N PHE A 88 1.18 10.38 -6.65
CA PHE A 88 0.26 9.77 -5.68
C PHE A 88 -0.23 10.79 -4.63
N TYR A 89 0.67 11.58 -4.05
CA TYR A 89 0.30 12.60 -3.07
C TYR A 89 -0.52 13.74 -3.67
N ILE A 90 -0.22 14.19 -4.89
CA ILE A 90 -1.02 15.20 -5.60
C ILE A 90 -2.44 14.69 -5.82
N PHE A 91 -2.59 13.45 -6.29
CA PHE A 91 -3.91 12.85 -6.50
C PHE A 91 -4.66 12.69 -5.17
N GLY A 92 -3.96 12.26 -4.11
CA GLY A 92 -4.51 12.22 -2.76
C GLY A 92 -4.98 13.58 -2.26
N PHE A 93 -4.25 14.66 -2.54
CA PHE A 93 -4.65 16.02 -2.19
C PHE A 93 -5.90 16.47 -2.95
N ILE A 94 -5.95 16.22 -4.26
CA ILE A 94 -7.13 16.51 -5.09
C ILE A 94 -8.35 15.75 -4.57
N CYS A 95 -8.20 14.45 -4.29
CA CYS A 95 -9.26 13.64 -3.73
C CYS A 95 -9.76 14.18 -2.39
N ASN A 96 -8.88 14.56 -1.45
CA ASN A 96 -9.31 15.13 -0.17
C ASN A 96 -10.07 16.46 -0.35
N LYS A 97 -9.57 17.35 -1.23
CA LYS A 97 -10.23 18.63 -1.50
C LYS A 97 -11.59 18.46 -2.16
N THR A 98 -11.68 17.58 -3.16
CA THR A 98 -12.93 17.28 -3.87
C THR A 98 -13.93 16.60 -2.95
N PHE A 99 -13.49 15.72 -2.04
CA PHE A 99 -14.37 15.03 -1.09
C PHE A 99 -15.21 16.00 -0.25
N LEU A 100 -14.59 17.03 0.34
CA LEU A 100 -15.31 18.04 1.12
C LEU A 100 -16.32 18.80 0.26
N SER A 101 -15.95 19.16 -0.97
CA SER A 101 -16.83 19.84 -1.91
C SER A 101 -18.00 18.97 -2.37
N LEU A 102 -17.79 17.67 -2.56
CA LEU A 102 -18.78 16.73 -3.10
C LEU A 102 -19.80 16.32 -2.04
N VAL A 103 -19.36 16.12 -0.79
CA VAL A 103 -20.24 15.90 0.37
C VAL A 103 -21.24 17.04 0.54
N SER A 104 -20.79 18.29 0.32
CA SER A 104 -21.67 19.46 0.40
C SER A 104 -22.65 19.60 -0.78
N ALA A 105 -22.39 18.94 -1.92
CA ALA A 105 -23.17 19.12 -3.14
C ALA A 105 -24.19 17.99 -3.41
N ILE A 106 -23.79 16.73 -3.21
CA ILE A 106 -24.54 15.54 -3.70
C ILE A 106 -24.97 14.58 -2.57
N THR A 107 -24.56 14.81 -1.31
CA THR A 107 -24.78 13.93 -0.15
C THR A 107 -23.82 12.73 -0.08
N LEU A 108 -23.61 12.18 1.12
CA LEU A 108 -22.67 11.06 1.42
C LEU A 108 -22.72 9.87 0.44
N PRO A 109 -23.90 9.28 0.11
CA PRO A 109 -23.95 8.08 -0.70
C PRO A 109 -23.54 8.31 -2.16
N GLY A 110 -23.82 9.50 -2.73
CA GLY A 110 -23.41 9.82 -4.10
C GLY A 110 -21.90 10.01 -4.21
N THR A 111 -21.25 10.56 -3.18
CA THR A 111 -19.79 10.66 -3.11
C THR A 111 -19.13 9.27 -3.12
N PHE A 112 -19.64 8.30 -2.36
CA PHE A 112 -19.09 6.94 -2.37
C PHE A 112 -19.17 6.27 -3.75
N TRP A 113 -20.30 6.40 -4.46
CA TRP A 113 -20.44 5.86 -5.81
C TRP A 113 -19.48 6.52 -6.81
N PHE A 114 -19.25 7.83 -6.69
CA PHE A 114 -18.30 8.54 -7.54
C PHE A 114 -16.85 8.08 -7.31
N TYR A 115 -16.41 7.93 -6.06
CA TYR A 115 -15.07 7.41 -5.77
C TYR A 115 -14.93 5.93 -6.16
N CYS A 116 -15.99 5.13 -6.01
CA CYS A 116 -16.01 3.74 -6.44
C CYS A 116 -15.79 3.59 -7.95
N SER A 117 -16.52 4.36 -8.77
CA SER A 117 -16.35 4.32 -10.23
C SER A 117 -14.94 4.75 -10.65
N MET A 118 -14.39 5.79 -9.99
CA MET A 118 -13.03 6.27 -10.23
C MET A 118 -11.97 5.21 -9.88
N SER A 119 -12.17 4.45 -8.80
CA SER A 119 -11.32 3.31 -8.45
C SER A 119 -11.42 2.15 -9.45
N VAL A 120 -12.62 1.83 -9.95
CA VAL A 120 -12.81 0.78 -10.96
C VAL A 120 -12.12 1.16 -12.28
N ILE A 121 -12.24 2.41 -12.71
CA ILE A 121 -11.51 2.92 -13.89
C ILE A 121 -10.00 2.80 -13.67
N GLY A 122 -9.51 3.20 -12.50
CA GLY A 122 -8.10 3.04 -12.13
C GLY A 122 -7.64 1.60 -12.17
N LEU A 123 -8.45 0.65 -11.70
CA LEU A 123 -8.16 -0.78 -11.73
C LEU A 123 -8.11 -1.32 -13.17
N ILE A 124 -9.02 -0.90 -14.04
CA ILE A 124 -9.03 -1.30 -15.46
C ILE A 124 -7.76 -0.78 -16.15
N VAL A 125 -7.42 0.50 -15.95
CA VAL A 125 -6.19 1.08 -16.51
C VAL A 125 -4.97 0.35 -15.96
N LEU A 126 -4.92 0.08 -14.66
CA LEU A 126 -3.85 -0.69 -14.03
C LEU A 126 -3.71 -2.07 -14.67
N TYR A 127 -4.82 -2.78 -14.91
CA TYR A 127 -4.83 -4.10 -15.55
C TYR A 127 -4.30 -4.08 -16.98
N PHE A 128 -4.57 -3.04 -17.76
CA PHE A 128 -4.03 -2.91 -19.13
C PHE A 128 -2.59 -2.39 -19.17
N VAL A 129 -2.20 -1.52 -18.22
CA VAL A 129 -0.89 -0.86 -18.17
C VAL A 129 0.18 -1.74 -17.51
N LEU A 130 -0.22 -2.71 -16.67
CA LEU A 130 0.65 -3.78 -16.19
C LEU A 130 0.51 -5.01 -17.11
N PRO A 131 1.30 -5.13 -18.20
CA PRO A 131 1.59 -6.45 -18.72
C PRO A 131 2.31 -7.23 -17.62
N GLU A 132 1.91 -8.47 -17.35
CA GLU A 132 2.50 -9.33 -16.31
C GLU A 132 4.02 -9.12 -16.19
N THR A 133 4.43 -8.45 -15.10
CA THR A 133 5.84 -8.20 -14.76
C THR A 133 6.48 -9.39 -14.06
N GLU A 134 5.76 -10.49 -13.89
CA GLU A 134 6.31 -11.71 -13.31
C GLU A 134 7.29 -12.37 -14.29
N GLY A 135 8.59 -12.34 -13.95
CA GLY A 135 9.57 -13.27 -14.51
C GLY A 135 10.45 -12.78 -15.68
N LYS A 136 10.48 -11.47 -16.01
CA LYS A 136 11.46 -10.94 -16.99
C LYS A 136 12.54 -10.07 -16.34
N SER A 137 13.80 -10.35 -16.68
CA SER A 137 14.97 -9.60 -16.23
C SER A 137 14.95 -8.16 -16.75
N LEU A 138 15.22 -7.19 -15.88
CA LEU A 138 15.40 -5.76 -16.21
C LEU A 138 16.40 -5.52 -17.37
N GLN A 139 17.33 -6.45 -17.59
CA GLN A 139 18.30 -6.40 -18.68
C GLN A 139 17.63 -6.62 -20.06
N ASP A 140 16.68 -7.54 -20.17
CA ASP A 140 16.01 -7.88 -21.45
C ASP A 140 15.05 -6.78 -21.91
N ILE A 141 14.41 -6.08 -20.95
CA ILE A 141 13.54 -4.94 -21.23
C ILE A 141 14.39 -3.76 -21.73
N THR A 142 15.53 -3.50 -21.08
CA THR A 142 16.43 -2.39 -21.46
C THR A 142 17.08 -2.63 -22.84
N ASP A 143 17.50 -3.86 -23.15
CA ASP A 143 18.10 -4.19 -24.45
C ASP A 143 17.08 -4.20 -25.60
N HIS A 144 15.80 -4.51 -25.33
CA HIS A 144 14.72 -4.40 -26.32
C HIS A 144 14.39 -2.93 -26.67
N PHE A 145 14.23 -2.08 -25.64
CA PHE A 145 13.94 -0.66 -25.85
C PHE A 145 15.14 0.14 -26.39
N ALA A 146 16.37 -0.32 -26.17
CA ALA A 146 17.58 0.26 -26.77
C ALA A 146 17.79 -0.13 -28.24
N GLY A 147 16.93 -0.98 -28.82
CA GLY A 147 16.95 -1.34 -30.24
C GLY A 147 18.15 -2.20 -30.67
N LYS A 148 18.89 -2.79 -29.73
CA LYS A 148 20.13 -3.51 -30.02
C LYS A 148 19.94 -5.00 -30.31
N LEU A 149 18.84 -5.63 -29.88
CA LEU A 149 18.60 -7.07 -30.06
C LEU A 149 17.12 -7.42 -30.31
N LYS A 150 16.87 -8.33 -31.26
CA LYS A 150 15.61 -9.08 -31.39
C LYS A 150 15.73 -10.36 -30.57
N LEU A 151 15.10 -10.45 -29.41
CA LEU A 151 15.11 -11.70 -28.64
C LEU A 151 14.01 -12.67 -29.13
N GLY A 152 14.43 -13.88 -29.47
CA GLY A 152 13.60 -15.10 -29.49
C GLY A 152 13.53 -15.72 -28.09
N ASN A 153 12.73 -16.80 -27.96
CA ASN A 153 12.18 -17.31 -26.70
C ASN A 153 13.15 -18.07 -25.76
N ASP A 154 14.46 -17.84 -25.87
CA ASP A 154 15.45 -18.66 -25.18
C ASP A 154 16.02 -17.95 -23.92
N VAL A 155 15.86 -18.58 -22.76
CA VAL A 155 16.33 -18.07 -21.46
C VAL A 155 17.86 -18.10 -21.41
N TYR A 156 18.51 -16.94 -21.54
CA TYR A 156 19.97 -16.86 -21.53
C TYR A 156 20.53 -16.68 -20.10
N LYS A 157 21.16 -17.73 -19.56
CA LYS A 157 21.89 -17.69 -18.28
C LYS A 157 23.26 -17.02 -18.46
N ARG A 158 23.36 -15.69 -18.38
CA ARG A 158 24.66 -14.97 -18.40
C ARG A 158 25.02 -14.43 -17.02
N SER A 159 25.67 -15.22 -16.16
CA SER A 159 26.32 -14.65 -14.96
C SER A 159 27.51 -15.42 -14.37
N GLN A 160 28.18 -16.34 -15.10
CA GLN A 160 29.42 -16.95 -14.58
C GLN A 160 30.64 -16.91 -15.51
N SER A 161 30.49 -16.65 -16.81
CA SER A 161 31.64 -16.70 -17.72
C SER A 161 32.60 -15.51 -17.60
N ASN A 162 32.14 -14.33 -17.17
CA ASN A 162 33.00 -13.13 -17.15
C ASN A 162 33.89 -13.08 -15.90
N SER A 163 33.38 -13.45 -14.70
CA SER A 163 34.22 -13.49 -13.50
C SER A 163 35.37 -14.51 -13.62
N GLY A 164 35.16 -15.64 -14.29
CA GLY A 164 36.23 -16.62 -14.54
C GLY A 164 37.38 -16.06 -15.38
N ALA A 165 37.07 -15.35 -16.48
CA ALA A 165 38.09 -14.78 -17.37
C ALA A 165 38.92 -13.69 -16.68
N ASN A 166 38.29 -12.85 -15.86
CA ASN A 166 38.94 -11.77 -15.11
C ASN A 166 39.92 -12.33 -14.07
N ASN A 167 39.48 -13.37 -13.35
CA ASN A 167 40.28 -14.03 -12.33
C ASN A 167 41.47 -14.79 -12.94
N LEU A 168 41.28 -15.44 -14.10
CA LEU A 168 42.37 -16.09 -14.83
C LEU A 168 43.38 -15.09 -15.40
N ALA A 169 42.94 -13.94 -15.90
CA ALA A 169 43.86 -12.89 -16.37
C ALA A 169 44.66 -12.27 -15.22
N PHE A 170 44.02 -12.07 -14.07
CA PHE A 170 44.67 -11.60 -12.85
C PHE A 170 45.71 -12.61 -12.36
N ASP A 171 45.34 -13.88 -12.20
CA ASP A 171 46.22 -14.95 -11.71
C ASP A 171 47.44 -15.18 -12.63
N ASN A 172 47.23 -15.15 -13.95
CA ASN A 172 48.32 -15.21 -14.92
C ASN A 172 49.28 -14.00 -14.83
N GLY A 173 48.79 -12.84 -14.40
CA GLY A 173 49.60 -11.66 -14.11
C GLY A 173 50.54 -11.85 -12.92
N PHE A 174 50.03 -12.42 -11.81
CA PHE A 174 50.84 -12.71 -10.62
C PHE A 174 51.86 -13.82 -10.86
N TYR A 175 51.48 -14.88 -11.56
CA TYR A 175 52.41 -15.97 -11.92
C TYR A 175 53.58 -15.47 -12.76
N LYS A 176 53.34 -14.55 -13.70
CA LYS A 176 54.40 -13.99 -14.53
C LYS A 176 55.35 -13.09 -13.72
N SER A 177 54.82 -12.32 -12.78
CA SER A 177 55.63 -11.44 -11.92
C SER A 177 56.55 -12.24 -10.99
N SER A 178 56.04 -13.28 -10.33
CA SER A 178 56.83 -14.11 -9.40
C SER A 178 57.96 -14.87 -10.09
N LYS A 179 57.75 -15.30 -11.35
CA LYS A 179 58.77 -16.00 -12.12
C LYS A 179 59.93 -15.10 -12.56
N ILE A 180 59.68 -13.80 -12.75
CA ILE A 180 60.72 -12.82 -13.10
C ILE A 180 61.60 -12.52 -11.88
N GLU A 181 61.02 -12.41 -10.68
CA GLU A 181 61.80 -12.18 -9.45
C GLU A 181 62.67 -13.37 -9.05
N SER A 182 62.25 -14.60 -9.36
CA SER A 182 63.05 -15.82 -9.08
C SER A 182 64.26 -16.05 -10.01
N ARG A 183 64.46 -15.19 -11.01
CA ARG A 183 65.55 -15.29 -12.00
C ARG A 183 66.57 -14.14 -11.90
N LEU A 184 66.41 -13.25 -10.94
CA LEU A 184 67.39 -12.22 -10.54
C LEU A 184 68.14 -12.71 -9.30
#